data_AF-A7ARF2-F1
#
_entry.id   AF-A7ARF2-F1
#
_cell.length_a   1.000
_cell.length_b   1.000
_cell.length_c   1.000
_cell.angle_alpha   90.00
_cell.angle_beta   90.00
_cell.angle_gamma   90.00
#
_symmetry.space_group_name_H-M   'P 1'
#
loop_
_entity.id
_entity.type
_entity.pdbx_description
1 polymer ?
#
loop_
_entity_poly.entity_id
_entity_poly.type
_entity_poly.pdbx_seq_one_letter_code
_entity_poly.pdbx_strand_id
1 'polypeptide(L)'
;MLDETIDVSLIDCRQPEGLKITKSTLCVVWASVVISRQGLQNDDLLHIARSFARSEYMGLCVQFVIVSPFSLCRIYSNGRLVIMGTLTESQAKEQLKRVVYKLRYRTKWKVIMHPNQESHGNGLEWTYITNHNVLPVNEIAKNITIDQLYCKVVFDGPINLRLLLHNGRKAKHHITSLSNICVRLQIDLPNPPTDPDTMPTAENPVWDAGIELERELEVELARITQEKTRCATCIIYKSGKLAILGCNNREEIKYAFNILAELL
;
A
#
# COMPACT_ATOMS: atom_id res chain seq x y z
N MET A 1 5.27 -22.40 5.68
CA MET A 1 5.05 -21.09 5.06
C MET A 1 4.99 -21.34 3.56
N LEU A 2 3.82 -21.17 2.95
CA LEU A 2 3.72 -21.22 1.48
C LEU A 2 4.40 -19.95 0.97
N ASP A 3 5.39 -20.09 0.08
CA ASP A 3 5.97 -18.95 -0.62
C ASP A 3 4.87 -18.32 -1.48
N GLU A 4 4.34 -17.19 -1.02
CA GLU A 4 3.45 -16.36 -1.84
C GLU A 4 4.25 -15.91 -3.07
N THR A 5 3.85 -16.40 -4.24
CA THR A 5 4.47 -16.01 -5.50
C THR A 5 3.86 -14.71 -6.01
N ILE A 6 4.62 -13.99 -6.83
CA ILE A 6 4.13 -12.77 -7.52
C ILE A 6 3.03 -13.14 -8.54
N ASP A 7 2.99 -14.39 -8.99
CA ASP A 7 1.95 -14.85 -9.91
C ASP A 7 0.59 -14.99 -9.22
N VAL A 8 -0.46 -14.54 -9.89
CA VAL A 8 -1.84 -14.65 -9.42
C VAL A 8 -2.54 -15.75 -10.22
N SER A 9 -2.86 -16.87 -9.59
CA SER A 9 -3.60 -17.95 -10.25
C SER A 9 -5.02 -17.50 -10.56
N LEU A 10 -5.35 -17.49 -11.86
CA LEU A 10 -6.68 -17.25 -12.40
C LEU A 10 -7.24 -18.51 -13.11
N ILE A 11 -6.64 -19.68 -12.84
CA ILE A 11 -7.02 -20.95 -13.48
C ILE A 11 -8.42 -21.38 -13.06
N ASP A 12 -8.77 -21.17 -11.79
CA ASP A 12 -10.08 -21.52 -11.22
C ASP A 12 -11.16 -20.46 -11.52
N CYS A 13 -10.80 -19.39 -12.25
CA CYS A 13 -11.73 -18.36 -12.68
C CYS A 13 -12.44 -18.76 -13.98
N ARG A 14 -13.57 -18.10 -14.27
CA ARG A 14 -14.21 -18.16 -15.59
C ARG A 14 -13.22 -17.68 -16.65
N GLN A 15 -13.13 -18.43 -17.75
CA GLN A 15 -12.25 -18.09 -18.86
C GLN A 15 -13.04 -17.36 -19.94
N PRO A 16 -12.55 -16.22 -20.47
CA PRO A 16 -13.20 -15.51 -21.56
C PRO A 16 -13.21 -16.35 -22.84
N GLU A 17 -14.28 -16.24 -23.64
CA GLU A 17 -14.43 -17.04 -24.86
C GLU A 17 -13.40 -16.62 -25.91
N GLY A 18 -12.63 -17.59 -26.42
CA GLY A 18 -11.66 -17.35 -27.50
C GLY A 18 -10.40 -16.56 -27.10
N LEU A 19 -10.17 -16.33 -25.81
CA LEU A 19 -8.97 -15.69 -25.28
C LEU A 19 -8.32 -16.56 -24.20
N LYS A 20 -7.02 -16.83 -24.31
CA LYS A 20 -6.26 -17.59 -23.32
C LYS A 20 -5.38 -16.67 -22.49
N ILE A 21 -5.41 -16.83 -21.16
CA ILE A 21 -4.49 -16.13 -20.26
C ILE A 21 -3.08 -16.71 -20.46
N THR A 22 -2.12 -15.86 -20.82
CA THR A 22 -0.71 -16.22 -20.94
C THR A 22 0.07 -15.94 -19.67
N LYS A 23 -0.29 -14.86 -18.95
CA LYS A 23 0.36 -14.46 -17.70
C LYS A 23 -0.56 -13.63 -16.82
N SER A 24 -0.45 -13.82 -15.51
CA SER A 24 -1.14 -13.04 -14.49
C SER A 24 -0.20 -12.78 -13.33
N THR A 25 0.13 -11.51 -13.07
CA THR A 25 1.23 -11.14 -12.18
C THR A 25 0.86 -9.91 -11.35
N LEU A 26 1.08 -10.02 -10.04
CA LEU A 26 1.03 -8.91 -9.11
C LEU A 26 2.21 -7.97 -9.36
N CYS A 27 1.93 -6.78 -9.87
CA CYS A 27 2.98 -5.86 -10.29
C CYS A 27 3.38 -4.89 -9.18
N VAL A 28 2.41 -4.43 -8.39
CA VAL A 28 2.64 -3.50 -7.28
C VAL A 28 1.72 -3.84 -6.11
N VAL A 29 2.27 -3.78 -4.90
CA VAL A 29 1.56 -3.87 -3.63
C VAL A 29 1.71 -2.54 -2.91
N TRP A 30 0.61 -2.00 -2.40
CA TRP A 30 0.59 -0.92 -1.42
C TRP A 30 0.19 -1.50 -0.08
N ALA A 31 1.01 -1.24 0.93
CA ALA A 31 0.73 -1.62 2.29
C ALA A 31 1.09 -0.48 3.23
N SER A 32 0.42 -0.42 4.37
CA SER A 32 0.69 0.62 5.35
C SER A 32 0.39 0.19 6.77
N VAL A 33 0.83 1.03 7.70
CA VAL A 33 0.62 0.86 9.12
C VAL A 33 0.76 2.19 9.84
N VAL A 34 0.02 2.37 10.93
CA VAL A 34 0.20 3.49 11.85
C VAL A 34 1.37 3.17 12.78
N ILE A 35 2.38 4.04 12.79
CA ILE A 35 3.61 3.89 13.58
C ILE A 35 3.66 4.86 14.76
N SER A 36 2.89 5.95 14.76
CA SER A 36 2.73 6.87 15.89
C SER A 36 1.27 7.32 15.98
N ARG A 37 0.67 7.26 17.17
CA ARG A 37 -0.70 7.74 17.40
C ARG A 37 -0.77 9.26 17.57
N GLN A 38 0.34 9.87 17.98
CA GLN A 38 0.45 11.31 18.22
C GLN A 38 1.05 12.05 17.02
N GLY A 39 1.27 11.35 15.90
CA GLY A 39 2.03 11.86 14.78
C GLY A 39 3.54 11.95 15.05
N LEU A 40 4.25 12.58 14.12
CA LEU A 40 5.68 12.83 14.12
C LEU A 40 5.89 14.31 13.81
N GLN A 41 6.67 14.96 14.67
CA GLN A 41 6.99 16.37 14.51
C GLN A 41 8.01 16.58 13.37
N ASN A 42 8.14 17.81 12.88
CA ASN A 42 9.11 18.15 11.83
C ASN A 42 10.54 17.72 12.19
N ASP A 43 10.94 17.93 13.44
CA ASP A 43 12.25 17.50 13.93
C ASP A 43 12.40 15.98 13.91
N ASP A 44 11.36 15.24 14.31
CA ASP A 44 11.36 13.77 14.21
C ASP A 44 11.55 13.32 12.76
N LEU A 45 10.82 13.93 11.81
CA LEU A 45 10.92 13.62 10.38
C LEU A 45 12.32 13.96 9.82
N LEU A 46 12.90 15.10 10.20
CA LEU A 46 14.25 15.48 9.78
C LEU A 46 15.30 14.49 10.31
N HIS A 47 15.17 14.07 11.57
CA HIS A 47 16.02 13.04 12.16
C HIS A 47 15.87 11.68 11.47
N ILE A 48 14.63 11.31 11.12
CA ILE A 48 14.35 10.10 10.35
C ILE A 48 15.03 10.19 8.98
N ALA A 49 14.87 11.29 8.23
CA ALA A 49 15.52 11.46 6.93
C ALA A 49 17.05 11.25 7.04
N ARG A 50 17.70 11.88 8.02
CA ARG A 50 19.15 11.70 8.25
C ARG A 50 19.55 10.25 8.57
N SER A 51 18.63 9.45 9.10
CA SER A 51 18.87 8.06 9.48
C SER A 51 18.70 7.06 8.32
N PHE A 52 18.05 7.45 7.22
CA PHE A 52 17.81 6.59 6.07
C PHE A 52 18.64 7.01 4.87
N ALA A 53 19.33 6.06 4.25
CA ALA A 53 20.09 6.34 3.04
C ALA A 53 19.14 6.70 1.89
N ARG A 54 19.54 7.68 1.07
CA ARG A 54 18.78 8.13 -0.11
C ARG A 54 17.34 8.54 0.23
N SER A 55 17.18 9.24 1.35
CA SER A 55 15.91 9.80 1.74
C SER A 55 15.73 11.23 1.25
N GLU A 56 14.49 11.61 0.99
CA GLU A 56 14.05 12.97 0.69
C GLU A 56 13.09 13.42 1.80
N TYR A 57 13.30 14.63 2.33
CA TYR A 57 12.42 15.26 3.29
C TYR A 57 11.61 16.36 2.61
N MET A 58 10.29 16.35 2.80
CA MET A 58 9.36 17.26 2.13
C MET A 58 8.49 18.04 3.13
N GLY A 59 8.98 18.30 4.34
CA GLY A 59 8.20 18.95 5.41
C GLY A 59 7.26 17.96 6.12
N LEU A 60 6.26 17.47 5.40
CA LEU A 60 5.19 16.61 5.92
C LEU A 60 5.45 15.12 5.75
N CYS A 61 6.51 14.75 5.02
CA CYS A 61 6.89 13.36 4.89
C CYS A 61 8.38 13.16 4.65
N VAL A 62 8.82 11.94 4.94
CA VAL A 62 10.12 11.41 4.54
C VAL A 62 9.88 10.29 3.55
N GLN A 63 10.47 10.39 2.38
CA GLN A 63 10.47 9.35 1.36
C GLN A 63 11.85 8.72 1.28
N PHE A 64 11.94 7.40 1.12
CA PHE A 64 13.21 6.72 0.86
C PHE A 64 13.00 5.42 0.10
N VAL A 65 14.07 4.92 -0.51
CA VAL A 65 14.04 3.70 -1.32
C VAL A 65 14.75 2.56 -0.59
N ILE A 66 14.10 1.41 -0.53
CA ILE A 66 14.71 0.13 -0.17
C ILE A 66 15.08 -0.56 -1.47
N VAL A 67 16.36 -0.95 -1.63
CA VAL A 67 16.89 -1.45 -2.91
C VAL A 67 16.54 -2.92 -3.17
N SER A 68 16.40 -3.73 -2.12
CA SER A 68 16.20 -5.18 -2.28
C SER A 68 15.28 -5.78 -1.20
N PRO A 69 14.11 -6.29 -1.59
CA PRO A 69 13.40 -6.01 -2.85
C PRO A 69 13.14 -4.50 -3.05
N PHE A 70 13.15 -4.07 -4.31
CA PHE A 70 12.96 -2.66 -4.64
C PHE A 70 11.57 -2.16 -4.19
N SER A 71 11.56 -1.18 -3.31
CA SER A 71 10.33 -0.58 -2.80
C SER A 71 10.56 0.86 -2.36
N LEU A 72 9.52 1.67 -2.54
CA LEU A 72 9.45 3.04 -2.06
C LEU A 72 8.72 3.04 -0.72
N CYS A 73 9.33 3.67 0.29
CA CYS A 73 8.71 3.89 1.57
C CYS A 73 8.44 5.37 1.76
N ARG A 74 7.34 5.70 2.42
CA ARG A 74 7.00 7.06 2.82
C ARG A 74 6.45 7.07 4.25
N ILE A 75 7.04 7.93 5.07
CA ILE A 75 6.61 8.18 6.45
C ILE A 75 5.99 9.58 6.48
N TYR A 76 4.75 9.68 6.94
CA TYR A 76 4.00 10.92 7.02
C TYR A 76 4.04 11.52 8.44
N SER A 77 3.84 12.83 8.54
CA SER A 77 3.67 13.59 9.79
C SER A 77 2.58 13.02 10.68
N ASN A 78 1.49 12.53 10.10
CA ASN A 78 0.39 11.89 10.84
C ASN A 78 0.75 10.53 11.45
N GLY A 79 2.01 10.08 11.35
CA GLY A 79 2.47 8.82 11.92
C GLY A 79 2.08 7.60 11.09
N ARG A 80 1.65 7.75 9.84
CA ARG A 80 1.45 6.63 8.91
C ARG A 80 2.74 6.32 8.14
N LEU A 81 3.08 5.04 8.06
CA LEU A 81 4.12 4.51 7.18
C LEU A 81 3.46 3.75 6.03
N VAL A 82 3.83 4.06 4.80
CA VAL A 82 3.38 3.39 3.58
C VAL A 82 4.58 2.80 2.85
N ILE A 83 4.41 1.60 2.32
CA ILE A 83 5.33 0.98 1.37
C ILE A 83 4.62 0.67 0.06
N MET A 84 5.32 0.89 -1.05
CA MET A 84 4.86 0.47 -2.36
C MET A 84 6.00 -0.13 -3.18
N GLY A 85 5.72 -1.19 -3.93
CA GLY A 85 6.72 -1.79 -4.81
C GLY A 85 6.28 -3.11 -5.40
N THR A 86 7.15 -3.69 -6.23
CA THR A 86 6.98 -5.04 -6.77
C THR A 86 7.37 -6.05 -5.69
N LEU A 87 6.43 -6.25 -4.78
CA LEU A 87 6.56 -7.08 -3.59
C LEU A 87 5.46 -8.14 -3.58
N THR A 88 5.69 -9.22 -2.86
CA THR A 88 4.59 -10.06 -2.35
C THR A 88 3.99 -9.42 -1.10
N GLU A 89 2.79 -9.82 -0.71
CA GLU A 89 2.12 -9.32 0.49
C GLU A 89 2.95 -9.61 1.74
N SER A 90 3.51 -10.82 1.84
CA SER A 90 4.48 -11.19 2.88
C SER A 90 5.73 -10.31 2.88
N GLN A 91 6.32 -10.03 1.70
CA GLN A 91 7.48 -9.14 1.59
C GLN A 91 7.16 -7.71 2.04
N ALA A 92 5.99 -7.18 1.66
CA ALA A 92 5.54 -5.85 2.09
C ALA A 92 5.42 -5.77 3.62
N LYS A 93 4.81 -6.78 4.25
CA LYS A 93 4.70 -6.87 5.72
C LYS A 93 6.06 -6.91 6.39
N GLU A 94 6.98 -7.72 5.87
CA GLU A 94 8.34 -7.85 6.42
C GLU A 94 9.14 -6.56 6.28
N GLN A 95 9.05 -5.87 5.14
CA GLN A 95 9.72 -4.58 4.95
C GLN A 95 9.19 -3.50 5.89
N LEU A 96 7.87 -3.41 6.06
CA LEU A 96 7.27 -2.50 7.05
C LEU A 96 7.79 -2.77 8.46
N LYS A 97 7.85 -4.05 8.88
CA LYS A 97 8.41 -4.43 10.19
C LYS A 97 9.87 -3.99 10.34
N ARG A 98 10.70 -4.16 9.31
CA ARG A 98 12.11 -3.74 9.32
C ARG A 98 12.28 -2.23 9.44
N VAL A 99 11.50 -1.47 8.68
CA VAL A 99 11.49 -0.01 8.76
C VAL A 99 11.11 0.43 10.16
N VAL A 100 10.03 -0.13 10.71
CA VAL A 100 9.56 0.17 12.08
C VAL A 100 10.60 -0.19 13.13
N TYR A 101 11.23 -1.35 13.02
CA TYR A 101 12.31 -1.75 13.92
C TYR A 101 13.45 -0.72 13.90
N LYS A 102 13.87 -0.27 12.72
CA LYS A 102 14.88 0.78 12.59
C LYS A 102 14.41 2.09 13.22
N LEU A 103 13.18 2.53 12.93
CA LEU A 103 12.61 3.74 13.50
C LEU A 103 12.57 3.70 15.03
N ARG A 104 12.21 2.57 15.61
CA ARG A 104 12.08 2.41 17.06
C ARG A 104 13.43 2.25 17.77
N TYR A 105 14.39 1.57 17.18
CA TYR A 105 15.60 1.15 17.91
C TYR A 105 16.92 1.68 17.34
N ARG A 106 16.91 2.37 16.20
CA ARG A 106 18.13 2.73 15.46
C ARG A 106 18.15 4.15 14.90
N THR A 107 17.22 5.02 15.32
CA THR A 107 17.17 6.43 14.91
C THR A 107 17.57 7.40 16.01
N LYS A 108 17.28 7.06 17.27
CA LYS A 108 17.66 7.87 18.43
C LYS A 108 18.89 7.28 19.11
N TRP A 109 19.82 8.14 19.49
CA TRP A 109 21.04 7.79 20.21
C TRP A 109 21.27 8.75 21.38
N LYS A 110 22.04 8.31 22.37
CA LYS A 110 22.56 9.15 23.46
C LYS A 110 24.05 8.92 23.63
N VAL A 111 24.74 9.95 24.08
CA VAL A 111 26.12 9.83 24.55
C VAL A 111 26.10 9.34 25.99
N ILE A 112 26.91 8.32 26.28
CA ILE A 112 27.20 7.87 27.64
C ILE A 112 28.66 8.24 27.92
N MET A 113 28.88 8.88 29.07
CA MET A 113 30.21 9.08 29.63
C MET A 113 30.40 8.05 30.73
N HIS A 114 31.45 7.23 30.63
CA HIS A 114 31.82 6.31 31.70
C HIS A 114 32.60 7.08 32.76
N PRO A 115 32.06 7.24 33.99
CA PRO A 115 32.84 7.82 35.06
C PRO A 115 34.00 6.85 35.35
N ASN A 116 35.24 7.36 35.35
CA ASN A 116 36.47 6.68 35.77
C ASN A 116 37.22 5.79 34.76
N GLN A 117 37.02 5.97 33.44
CA GLN A 117 37.94 5.37 32.45
C GLN A 117 38.84 6.45 31.83
N GLU A 118 40.16 6.27 31.95
CA GLU A 118 41.15 7.00 31.14
C GLU A 118 40.88 6.68 29.67
N SER A 119 40.22 7.60 28.98
CA SER A 119 39.93 7.45 27.56
C SER A 119 41.08 8.08 26.77
N HIS A 120 41.81 7.24 26.03
CA HIS A 120 42.70 7.72 24.97
C HIS A 120 41.83 8.14 23.76
N GLY A 121 41.17 9.29 23.88
CA GLY A 121 40.12 9.82 22.99
C GLY A 121 39.00 10.49 23.81
N ASN A 122 38.01 11.15 23.19
CA ASN A 122 37.02 12.00 23.88
C ASN A 122 36.12 11.31 24.96
N GLY A 123 36.29 10.02 25.28
CA GLY A 123 35.53 9.35 26.36
C GLY A 123 34.02 9.21 26.12
N LEU A 124 33.56 9.42 24.89
CA LEU A 124 32.15 9.39 24.50
C LEU A 124 31.80 8.04 23.85
N GLU A 125 30.86 7.30 24.45
CA GLU A 125 30.23 6.14 23.81
C GLU A 125 28.82 6.51 23.30
N TRP A 126 28.53 6.21 22.04
CA TRP A 126 27.19 6.44 21.47
C TRP A 126 26.36 5.16 21.57
N THR A 127 25.22 5.23 22.23
CA THR A 127 24.30 4.08 22.36
C THR A 127 22.94 4.42 21.75
N TYR A 128 22.35 3.47 21.04
CA TYR A 128 20.98 3.61 20.57
C TYR A 128 20.01 3.56 21.75
N ILE A 129 18.97 4.39 21.67
CA ILE A 129 17.86 4.40 22.63
C ILE A 129 16.54 4.12 21.93
N THR A 130 15.59 3.56 22.68
CA THR A 130 14.25 3.30 22.19
C THR A 130 13.54 4.62 21.91
N ASN A 131 13.05 4.79 20.68
CA ASN A 131 12.16 5.88 20.31
C ASN A 131 10.72 5.55 20.74
N HIS A 132 10.28 6.13 21.86
CA HIS A 132 8.96 5.91 22.42
C HIS A 132 7.81 6.54 21.61
N ASN A 133 8.10 7.46 20.68
CA ASN A 133 7.11 8.03 19.76
C ASN A 133 6.69 7.01 18.67
N VAL A 134 7.47 5.96 18.46
CA VAL A 134 7.16 4.89 17.49
C VAL A 134 6.55 3.73 18.26
N LEU A 135 5.41 3.18 17.86
CA LEU A 135 4.74 2.07 18.53
C LEU A 135 5.60 0.78 18.55
N PRO A 136 5.34 -0.15 19.50
CA PRO A 136 6.04 -1.44 19.55
C PRO A 136 5.91 -2.25 18.26
N VAL A 137 7.02 -2.87 17.83
CA VAL A 137 7.08 -3.65 16.56
C VAL A 137 6.06 -4.79 16.54
N ASN A 138 5.83 -5.44 17.67
CA ASN A 138 4.87 -6.55 17.81
C ASN A 138 3.41 -6.11 17.70
N GLU A 139 3.07 -4.89 18.15
CA GLU A 139 1.75 -4.28 17.97
C GLU A 139 1.54 -3.92 16.50
N ILE A 140 2.50 -3.20 15.91
CA ILE A 140 2.48 -2.81 14.49
C ILE A 140 2.37 -4.02 13.58
N ALA A 141 3.12 -5.10 13.85
CA ALA A 141 3.11 -6.31 13.03
C ALA A 141 1.71 -6.93 12.86
N LYS A 142 0.79 -6.69 13.79
CA LYS A 142 -0.60 -7.17 13.76
C LYS A 142 -1.53 -6.24 12.96
N ASN A 143 -1.16 -4.96 12.86
CA ASN A 143 -1.99 -3.89 12.31
C ASN A 143 -1.56 -3.45 10.90
N ILE A 144 -0.68 -4.21 10.23
CA ILE A 144 -0.30 -3.93 8.85
C ILE A 144 -1.46 -4.26 7.92
N THR A 145 -1.87 -3.27 7.12
CA THR A 145 -2.93 -3.40 6.11
C THR A 145 -2.34 -3.47 4.71
N ILE A 146 -2.95 -4.30 3.85
CA ILE A 146 -2.76 -4.21 2.40
C ILE A 146 -3.83 -3.25 1.90
N ASP A 147 -3.39 -2.09 1.41
CA ASP A 147 -4.31 -1.02 1.01
C ASP A 147 -4.75 -1.17 -0.44
N GLN A 148 -3.88 -1.71 -1.30
CA GLN A 148 -4.16 -1.91 -2.71
C GLN A 148 -3.18 -2.91 -3.35
N LEU A 149 -3.69 -3.64 -4.32
CA LEU A 149 -2.97 -4.52 -5.22
C LEU A 149 -3.16 -4.03 -6.66
N TYR A 150 -2.09 -4.12 -7.45
CA TYR A 150 -2.13 -3.97 -8.90
C TYR A 150 -1.77 -5.30 -9.55
N CYS A 151 -2.76 -5.92 -10.20
CA CYS A 151 -2.56 -7.13 -10.99
C CYS A 151 -2.58 -6.81 -12.48
N LYS A 152 -1.63 -7.39 -13.21
CA LYS A 152 -1.58 -7.36 -14.67
C LYS A 152 -1.89 -8.75 -15.22
N VAL A 153 -2.86 -8.82 -16.11
CA VAL A 153 -3.21 -10.03 -16.86
C VAL A 153 -2.90 -9.80 -18.35
N VAL A 154 -2.35 -10.81 -19.00
CA VAL A 154 -2.00 -10.79 -20.42
C VAL A 154 -2.69 -11.96 -21.10
N PHE A 155 -3.41 -11.66 -22.17
CA PHE A 155 -4.04 -12.63 -23.05
C PHE A 155 -3.16 -12.93 -24.26
N ASP A 156 -3.42 -14.04 -24.94
CA ASP A 156 -2.71 -14.47 -26.16
C ASP A 156 -3.11 -13.68 -27.42
N GLY A 157 -4.25 -13.00 -27.39
CA GLY A 157 -4.79 -12.24 -28.52
C GLY A 157 -5.31 -10.83 -28.18
N PRO A 158 -5.63 -10.03 -29.21
CA PRO A 158 -6.23 -8.71 -29.03
C PRO A 158 -7.67 -8.81 -28.52
N ILE A 159 -8.11 -7.84 -27.73
CA ILE A 159 -9.47 -7.78 -27.18
C ILE A 159 -10.36 -6.90 -28.04
N ASN A 160 -11.57 -7.38 -28.33
CA ASN A 160 -12.59 -6.61 -29.03
C ASN A 160 -13.26 -5.59 -28.08
N LEU A 161 -12.66 -4.41 -27.98
CA LEU A 161 -13.15 -3.34 -27.09
C LEU A 161 -14.58 -2.85 -27.41
N ARG A 162 -15.03 -2.97 -28.67
CA ARG A 162 -16.39 -2.58 -29.06
C ARG A 162 -17.43 -3.52 -28.49
N LEU A 163 -17.17 -4.83 -28.59
CA LEU A 163 -18.02 -5.85 -28.00
C LEU A 163 -18.04 -5.73 -26.47
N LEU A 164 -16.86 -5.57 -25.85
CA LEU A 164 -16.75 -5.34 -24.40
C LEU A 164 -17.56 -4.11 -23.94
N LEU A 165 -17.44 -2.98 -24.65
CA LEU A 165 -18.21 -1.77 -24.33
C LEU A 165 -19.72 -2.00 -24.47
N HIS A 166 -20.15 -2.74 -25.49
CA HIS A 166 -21.54 -3.10 -25.69
C HIS A 166 -22.07 -4.01 -24.56
N ASN A 167 -21.35 -5.09 -24.25
CA ASN A 167 -21.69 -6.05 -23.20
C ASN A 167 -21.73 -5.38 -21.83
N GLY A 168 -20.70 -4.58 -21.48
CA GLY A 168 -20.64 -3.86 -20.22
C GLY A 168 -21.80 -2.88 -20.03
N ARG A 169 -22.20 -2.15 -21.08
CA ARG A 169 -23.38 -1.27 -21.05
C ARG A 169 -24.68 -2.05 -20.88
N LYS A 170 -24.82 -3.18 -21.58
CA LYS A 170 -25.99 -4.06 -21.48
C LYS A 170 -26.13 -4.64 -20.07
N ALA A 171 -25.02 -5.04 -19.46
CA ALA A 171 -24.94 -5.52 -18.08
C ALA A 171 -25.04 -4.39 -17.02
N LYS A 172 -25.24 -3.13 -17.44
CA LYS A 172 -25.33 -1.94 -16.57
C LYS A 172 -24.10 -1.70 -15.70
N HIS A 173 -22.93 -2.20 -16.09
CA HIS A 173 -21.70 -1.85 -15.41
C HIS A 173 -21.26 -0.43 -15.75
N HIS A 174 -20.55 0.21 -14.83
CA HIS A 174 -19.94 1.51 -15.09
C HIS A 174 -18.70 1.32 -15.98
N ILE A 175 -18.93 1.38 -17.30
CA ILE A 175 -17.92 1.20 -18.33
C ILE A 175 -17.75 2.48 -19.15
N THR A 176 -16.53 2.99 -19.21
CA THR A 176 -16.18 4.21 -19.94
C THR A 176 -15.12 3.89 -20.99
N SER A 177 -15.38 4.27 -22.24
CA SER A 177 -14.32 4.29 -23.26
C SER A 177 -13.37 5.44 -22.93
N LEU A 178 -12.08 5.14 -22.71
CA LEU A 178 -11.06 6.17 -22.52
C LEU A 178 -10.46 6.61 -23.85
N SER A 179 -10.31 5.65 -24.78
CA SER A 179 -9.77 5.89 -26.12
C SER A 179 -10.09 4.71 -27.05
N ASN A 180 -9.70 4.80 -28.33
CA ASN A 180 -9.80 3.69 -29.27
C ASN A 180 -8.90 2.49 -28.92
N ILE A 181 -8.01 2.62 -27.94
CA ILE A 181 -7.05 1.58 -27.52
C ILE A 181 -7.33 1.01 -26.13
N CYS A 182 -8.19 1.64 -25.33
CA CYS A 182 -8.52 1.15 -23.99
C CYS A 182 -9.91 1.55 -23.48
N VAL A 183 -10.46 0.67 -22.64
CA VAL A 183 -11.72 0.84 -21.93
C VAL A 183 -11.47 0.70 -20.43
N ARG A 184 -12.16 1.51 -19.63
CA ARG A 184 -12.19 1.42 -18.17
C ARG A 184 -13.52 0.84 -17.72
N LEU A 185 -13.47 -0.15 -16.84
CA LEU A 185 -14.62 -0.76 -16.20
C LEU A 185 -14.45 -0.63 -14.67
N GLN A 186 -15.48 -0.18 -13.98
CA GLN A 186 -15.56 -0.25 -12.52
C GLN A 186 -16.45 -1.41 -12.11
N ILE A 187 -15.96 -2.22 -11.17
CA ILE A 187 -16.61 -3.42 -10.65
C ILE A 187 -16.78 -3.22 -9.15
N ASP A 188 -18.01 -3.22 -8.67
CA ASP A 188 -18.28 -3.17 -7.24
C ASP A 188 -17.76 -4.46 -6.60
N LEU A 189 -16.93 -4.30 -5.57
CA LEU A 189 -16.37 -5.41 -4.81
C LEU A 189 -17.33 -5.79 -3.69
N PRO A 190 -17.40 -7.08 -3.32
CA PRO A 190 -18.14 -7.49 -2.15
C PRO A 190 -17.56 -6.79 -0.92
N ASN A 191 -18.43 -6.34 -0.03
CA ASN A 191 -17.97 -5.83 1.27
C ASN A 191 -17.18 -6.93 1.98
N PRO A 192 -16.02 -6.61 2.60
CA PRO A 192 -15.37 -7.58 3.47
C PRO A 192 -16.36 -7.97 4.58
N PRO A 193 -16.30 -9.21 5.11
CA PRO A 193 -17.09 -9.57 6.28
C PRO A 193 -16.74 -8.57 7.40
N THR A 194 -17.72 -7.76 7.78
CA THR A 194 -17.58 -6.79 8.85
C THR A 194 -17.59 -7.57 10.16
N ASP A 195 -16.44 -7.70 10.82
CA ASP A 195 -16.45 -7.98 12.26
C ASP A 195 -17.07 -6.74 12.94
N PRO A 196 -18.16 -6.88 13.71
CA PRO A 196 -18.87 -5.75 14.32
C PRO A 196 -18.03 -4.97 15.35
N ASP A 197 -16.86 -5.48 15.74
CA ASP A 197 -16.04 -4.94 16.83
C ASP A 197 -14.86 -4.05 16.40
N THR A 198 -14.74 -3.69 15.11
CA THR A 198 -13.66 -2.78 14.64
C THR A 198 -14.19 -1.50 13.99
N MET A 199 -15.08 -0.80 14.70
CA MET A 199 -15.23 0.64 14.47
C MET A 199 -14.06 1.34 15.17
N PRO A 200 -13.16 2.05 14.47
CA PRO A 200 -12.23 2.94 15.15
C PRO A 200 -13.06 4.03 15.82
N THR A 201 -13.11 4.03 17.15
CA THR A 201 -13.60 5.16 17.93
C THR A 201 -12.74 6.37 17.57
N ALA A 202 -13.36 7.37 16.95
CA ALA A 202 -12.73 8.65 16.67
C ALA A 202 -12.31 9.29 17.99
N GLU A 203 -11.04 9.16 18.37
CA GLU A 203 -10.45 9.96 19.43
C GLU A 203 -10.17 11.36 18.87
N ASN A 204 -10.58 12.38 19.62
CA ASN A 204 -10.47 13.79 19.22
C ASN A 204 -9.01 14.16 18.87
N PRO A 205 -8.74 14.81 17.73
CA PRO A 205 -7.39 15.21 17.39
C PRO A 205 -6.93 16.40 18.24
N VAL A 206 -5.73 16.27 18.81
CA VAL A 206 -4.95 17.37 19.39
C VAL A 206 -4.38 18.20 18.25
N TRP A 207 -4.48 19.52 18.39
CA TRP A 207 -4.25 20.54 17.37
C TRP A 207 -2.75 20.81 17.14
N ASP A 208 -2.26 20.75 15.89
CA ASP A 208 -1.05 21.47 15.42
C ASP A 208 -1.03 21.64 13.88
N ALA A 209 -0.31 22.65 13.37
CA ALA A 209 -0.49 23.41 12.12
C ALA A 209 -0.34 22.71 10.74
N GLY A 210 -0.53 21.38 10.63
CA GLY A 210 -0.50 20.60 9.37
C GLY A 210 -1.86 20.41 8.67
N ILE A 211 -2.88 21.11 9.14
CA ILE A 211 -4.30 20.71 9.08
C ILE A 211 -4.91 20.70 7.68
N GLU A 212 -4.49 21.54 6.74
CA GLU A 212 -5.20 21.64 5.46
C GLU A 212 -4.99 20.39 4.59
N LEU A 213 -3.76 19.85 4.56
CA LEU A 213 -3.41 18.66 3.77
C LEU A 213 -3.80 17.36 4.49
N GLU A 214 -3.71 17.35 5.82
CA GLU A 214 -4.21 16.24 6.65
C GLU A 214 -5.73 16.16 6.59
N ARG A 215 -6.43 17.30 6.56
CA ARG A 215 -7.87 17.36 6.33
C ARG A 215 -8.24 16.99 4.90
N GLU A 216 -7.47 17.35 3.87
CA GLU A 216 -7.72 16.85 2.50
C GLU A 216 -7.51 15.34 2.41
N LEU A 217 -6.45 14.81 3.02
CA LEU A 217 -6.17 13.37 3.03
C LEU A 217 -7.19 12.59 3.89
N GLU A 218 -7.60 13.13 5.03
CA GLU A 218 -8.66 12.58 5.88
C GLU A 218 -10.02 12.70 5.22
N VAL A 219 -10.30 13.80 4.50
CA VAL A 219 -11.52 13.93 3.69
C VAL A 219 -11.48 12.97 2.53
N GLU A 220 -10.34 12.75 1.86
CA GLU A 220 -10.20 11.80 0.76
C GLU A 220 -10.29 10.35 1.25
N LEU A 221 -9.64 10.02 2.38
CA LEU A 221 -9.76 8.72 3.05
C LEU A 221 -11.17 8.51 3.61
N ALA A 222 -11.79 9.52 4.22
CA ALA A 222 -13.17 9.48 4.65
C ALA A 222 -14.13 9.39 3.47
N ARG A 223 -13.82 9.99 2.32
CA ARG A 223 -14.61 9.85 1.08
C ARG A 223 -14.48 8.45 0.50
N ILE A 224 -13.29 7.87 0.52
CA ILE A 224 -13.05 6.45 0.17
C ILE A 224 -13.78 5.52 1.15
N THR A 225 -13.87 5.90 2.42
CA THR A 225 -14.60 5.15 3.45
C THR A 225 -16.12 5.39 3.40
N GLN A 226 -16.57 6.54 2.89
CA GLN A 226 -17.98 6.95 2.72
C GLN A 226 -18.56 6.53 1.37
N GLU A 227 -17.74 6.24 0.36
CA GLU A 227 -18.15 5.50 -0.83
C GLU A 227 -18.55 4.09 -0.36
N LYS A 228 -19.86 3.91 -0.12
CA LYS A 228 -20.48 2.70 0.45
C LYS A 228 -20.19 1.40 -0.30
N THR A 229 -19.55 1.47 -1.47
CA THR A 229 -19.21 0.35 -2.33
C THR A 229 -17.77 0.50 -2.78
N ARG A 230 -16.86 -0.29 -2.19
CA ARG A 230 -15.50 -0.44 -2.71
C ARG A 230 -15.58 -0.94 -4.15
N CYS A 231 -14.77 -0.40 -5.05
CA CYS A 231 -14.74 -0.85 -6.43
C CYS A 231 -13.32 -1.22 -6.90
N ALA A 232 -13.23 -2.26 -7.71
CA ALA A 232 -12.05 -2.54 -8.52
C ALA A 232 -12.14 -1.74 -9.83
N THR A 233 -11.02 -1.15 -10.24
CA THR A 233 -10.89 -0.52 -11.55
C THR A 233 -10.15 -1.46 -12.48
N CYS A 234 -10.81 -1.88 -13.54
CA CYS A 234 -10.22 -2.65 -14.63
C CYS A 234 -9.94 -1.76 -15.83
N ILE A 235 -8.69 -1.71 -16.29
CA ILE A 235 -8.29 -1.03 -17.53
C ILE A 235 -7.92 -2.09 -18.55
N ILE A 236 -8.70 -2.17 -19.62
CA ILE A 236 -8.61 -3.19 -20.66
C ILE A 236 -8.07 -2.55 -21.93
N TYR A 237 -6.97 -3.10 -22.45
CA TYR A 237 -6.30 -2.60 -23.65
C TYR A 237 -6.61 -3.50 -24.85
N LYS A 238 -6.77 -2.90 -26.03
CA LYS A 238 -6.94 -3.61 -27.30
C LYS A 238 -5.83 -4.63 -27.56
N SER A 239 -4.64 -4.39 -27.02
CA SER A 239 -3.47 -5.26 -27.15
C SER A 239 -3.54 -6.58 -26.36
N GLY A 240 -4.66 -6.91 -25.71
CA GLY A 240 -4.74 -8.10 -24.87
C GLY A 240 -4.11 -7.95 -23.48
N LYS A 241 -3.96 -6.70 -23.00
CA LYS A 241 -3.46 -6.43 -21.63
C LYS A 241 -4.61 -5.94 -20.77
N LEU A 242 -4.65 -6.41 -19.54
CA LEU A 242 -5.61 -6.02 -18.51
C LEU A 242 -4.86 -5.59 -17.26
N ALA A 243 -5.25 -4.45 -16.69
CA ALA A 243 -4.85 -3.99 -15.37
C ALA A 243 -6.05 -4.04 -14.43
N ILE A 244 -5.91 -4.67 -13.27
CA ILE A 244 -6.89 -4.71 -12.18
C ILE A 244 -6.29 -3.97 -10.98
N LEU A 245 -7.00 -2.96 -10.49
CA LEU A 245 -6.56 -2.03 -9.45
C LEU A 245 -7.63 -1.91 -8.36
N GLY A 246 -7.24 -1.56 -7.13
CA GLY A 246 -8.16 -1.25 -6.03
C GLY A 246 -8.57 -2.45 -5.16
N CYS A 247 -8.03 -3.63 -5.45
CA CYS A 247 -8.24 -4.84 -4.66
C CYS A 247 -7.27 -4.89 -3.46
N ASN A 248 -7.69 -5.40 -2.31
CA ASN A 248 -6.87 -5.50 -1.09
C ASN A 248 -6.35 -6.93 -0.87
N ASN A 249 -6.87 -7.90 -1.62
CA ASN A 249 -6.48 -9.29 -1.56
C ASN A 249 -6.66 -9.97 -2.93
N ARG A 250 -6.11 -11.18 -3.07
CA ARG A 250 -6.14 -11.95 -4.33
C ARG A 250 -7.53 -12.46 -4.69
N GLU A 251 -8.41 -12.67 -3.72
CA GLU A 251 -9.78 -13.11 -3.98
C GLU A 251 -10.62 -12.00 -4.61
N GLU A 252 -10.42 -10.74 -4.20
CA GLU A 252 -11.01 -9.58 -4.87
C GLU A 252 -10.52 -9.44 -6.33
N ILE A 253 -9.25 -9.76 -6.60
CA ILE A 253 -8.71 -9.79 -7.98
C ILE A 253 -9.44 -10.87 -8.81
N LYS A 254 -9.59 -12.08 -8.27
CA LYS A 254 -10.31 -13.18 -8.93
C LYS A 254 -11.78 -12.84 -9.16
N TYR A 255 -12.42 -12.20 -8.19
CA TYR A 255 -13.81 -11.74 -8.29
C TYR A 255 -13.98 -10.73 -9.43
N ALA A 256 -13.16 -9.67 -9.44
CA ALA A 256 -13.17 -8.67 -10.51
C ALA A 256 -12.88 -9.31 -11.87
N PHE A 257 -11.93 -10.25 -11.93
CA PHE A 257 -11.62 -10.98 -13.15
C PHE A 257 -12.80 -11.83 -13.65
N ASN A 258 -13.50 -12.55 -12.77
CA ASN A 258 -14.67 -13.36 -13.13
C ASN A 258 -15.77 -12.52 -13.79
N ILE A 259 -16.09 -11.36 -13.21
CA ILE A 259 -17.08 -10.45 -13.79
C ILE A 259 -16.63 -9.95 -15.16
N LEU A 260 -15.35 -9.57 -15.28
CA LEU A 260 -14.82 -9.13 -16.56
C LEU A 260 -14.83 -10.25 -17.62
N ALA A 261 -14.52 -11.49 -17.23
CA ALA A 261 -14.49 -12.64 -18.12
C ALA A 261 -15.87 -12.96 -18.72
N GLU A 262 -16.98 -12.60 -18.06
CA GLU A 262 -18.33 -12.72 -18.62
C GLU A 262 -18.62 -11.66 -19.70
N LEU A 263 -17.90 -10.55 -19.69
CA LEU A 263 -18.09 -9.45 -20.62
C LEU A 263 -17.19 -9.53 -21.86
N LEU A 264 -16.07 -10.25 -21.73
CA LEU A 264 -15.06 -10.49 -22.77
C LEU A 264 -15.46 -11.66 -23.67
#